data_AF-A0A660YPN7-F1
#
_entry.id   AF-A0A660YPN7-F1
#
_cell.length_a   1.000
_cell.length_b   1.000
_cell.length_c   1.000
_cell.angle_alpha   90.00
_cell.angle_beta   90.00
_cell.angle_gamma   90.00
#
_symmetry.space_group_name_H-M   'P 1'
#
loop_
_entity.id
_entity.type
_entity.pdbx_description
1 polymer ?
#
loop_
_entity_poly.entity_id
_entity_poly.type
_entity_poly.pdbx_seq_one_letter_code
_entity_poly.pdbx_strand_id
1 'polypeptide(L)'
;MTESRTAHFLYGILTRFAEVCRYKKDEAKADNYLQRAENLKKAINEHGWDGEWYIRATRDDGKPIGSKSCEEGKIFLNAQTWAVINDTADESRKAQAMESVEKILLKDYGPILFYPAYKKP
;
A
#
# COMPACT_ATOMS: atom_id res chain seq x y z
N MET A 1 12.65 9.50 0.65
CA MET A 1 12.25 8.43 1.57
C MET A 1 10.74 8.31 1.59
N THR A 2 10.19 7.36 0.85
CA THR A 2 8.78 6.98 0.94
C THR A 2 8.71 5.47 0.93
N GLU A 3 8.87 4.85 2.10
CA GLU A 3 8.53 3.45 2.25
C GLU A 3 7.02 3.30 1.98
N SER A 4 6.61 2.67 0.88
CA SER A 4 5.19 2.44 0.52
C SER A 4 4.42 1.71 1.63
N ARG A 5 5.15 1.00 2.49
CA ARG A 5 4.71 0.30 3.70
C ARG A 5 3.88 1.18 4.64
N THR A 6 4.27 2.44 4.75
CA THR A 6 3.66 3.40 5.68
C THR A 6 2.55 4.19 4.99
N ALA A 7 2.56 4.31 3.66
CA ALA A 7 1.65 5.22 2.96
C ALA A 7 0.18 4.77 3.03
N HIS A 8 -0.10 3.51 2.70
CA HIS A 8 -1.46 2.96 2.78
C HIS A 8 -2.00 2.99 4.21
N PHE A 9 -1.14 2.69 5.20
CA PHE A 9 -1.50 2.72 6.61
C PHE A 9 -1.73 4.16 7.12
N LEU A 10 -0.87 5.10 6.74
CA LEU A 10 -0.99 6.51 7.08
C LEU A 10 -2.27 7.13 6.50
N TYR A 11 -2.67 6.76 5.28
CA TYR A 11 -3.98 7.15 4.74
C TYR A 11 -5.11 6.74 5.68
N GLY A 12 -5.10 5.48 6.13
CA GLY A 12 -6.08 4.97 7.09
C GLY A 12 -6.06 5.70 8.43
N ILE A 13 -4.87 6.08 8.93
CA ILE A 13 -4.75 6.89 10.15
C ILE A 13 -5.35 8.27 9.94
N LEU A 14 -4.98 8.97 8.86
CA LEU A 14 -5.43 10.35 8.60
C LEU A 14 -6.95 10.43 8.46
N THR A 15 -7.54 9.49 7.71
CA THR A 15 -9.00 9.43 7.51
C THR A 15 -9.74 9.15 8.81
N ARG A 16 -9.34 8.11 9.56
CA ARG A 16 -10.00 7.76 10.83
C ARG A 16 -9.78 8.81 11.93
N PHE A 17 -8.60 9.42 11.97
CA PHE A 17 -8.32 10.45 12.97
C PHE A 17 -9.04 11.77 12.66
N ALA A 18 -9.34 12.05 11.40
CA ALA A 18 -10.23 13.17 11.04
C ALA A 18 -11.62 13.01 11.69
N GLU A 19 -12.16 11.80 11.78
CA GLU A 19 -13.42 11.53 12.49
C GLU A 19 -13.32 11.88 13.98
N VAL A 20 -12.19 11.54 14.61
CA VAL A 20 -11.91 11.92 16.02
C VAL A 20 -11.83 13.44 16.16
N CYS A 21 -11.20 14.14 15.22
CA CYS A 21 -11.14 15.60 15.21
C CYS A 21 -12.54 16.23 15.10
N ARG A 22 -13.40 15.71 14.21
CA ARG A 22 -14.81 16.14 14.09
C ARG A 22 -15.59 15.90 15.39
N TYR A 23 -15.42 14.72 16.01
CA TYR A 23 -16.01 14.43 17.31
C TYR A 23 -15.58 15.43 18.40
N LYS A 24 -14.34 15.93 18.32
CA LYS A 24 -13.80 16.97 19.21
C LYS A 24 -14.10 18.40 18.75
N LYS A 25 -14.90 18.58 17.70
CA LYS A 25 -15.26 19.88 17.09
C LYS A 25 -14.06 20.67 16.55
N ASP A 26 -12.98 19.96 16.17
CA ASP A 26 -11.80 20.52 15.52
C ASP A 26 -11.88 20.28 14.00
N GLU A 27 -12.82 20.97 13.35
CA GLU A 27 -13.12 20.81 11.92
C GLU A 27 -11.92 21.16 11.03
N ALA A 28 -11.20 22.23 11.37
CA ALA A 28 -10.04 22.68 10.62
C ALA A 28 -8.93 21.61 10.55
N LYS A 29 -8.68 20.89 11.65
CA LYS A 29 -7.72 19.79 11.67
C LYS A 29 -8.24 18.57 10.91
N ALA A 30 -9.54 18.25 11.05
CA ALA A 30 -10.15 17.16 10.30
C ALA A 30 -9.99 17.36 8.78
N ASP A 31 -10.34 18.54 8.29
CA ASP A 31 -10.23 18.88 6.87
C ASP A 31 -8.77 18.88 6.40
N ASN A 32 -7.83 19.33 7.23
CA ASN A 32 -6.40 19.23 6.92
C ASN A 32 -5.95 17.78 6.75
N TYR A 33 -6.38 16.87 7.63
CA TYR A 33 -6.03 15.45 7.53
C TYR A 33 -6.65 14.77 6.32
N LEU A 34 -7.91 15.06 6.01
CA LEU A 34 -8.56 14.54 4.80
C LEU A 34 -7.87 15.04 3.53
N GLN A 35 -7.52 16.33 3.47
CA GLN A 35 -6.78 16.87 2.32
C GLN A 35 -5.41 16.20 2.14
N ARG A 36 -4.69 15.92 3.23
CA ARG A 36 -3.42 15.19 3.20
C ARG A 36 -3.61 13.73 2.78
N ALA A 37 -4.68 13.09 3.26
CA ALA A 37 -5.02 11.72 2.89
C ALA A 37 -5.27 11.61 1.38
N GLU A 38 -6.05 12.52 0.80
CA GLU A 38 -6.31 12.52 -0.65
C GLU A 38 -5.05 12.73 -1.48
N ASN A 39 -4.17 13.65 -1.06
CA ASN A 39 -2.88 13.84 -1.73
C ASN A 39 -2.01 12.58 -1.64
N LEU A 40 -2.02 11.91 -0.49
CA LEU A 40 -1.28 10.66 -0.27
C LEU A 40 -1.84 9.53 -1.14
N LYS A 41 -3.16 9.37 -1.23
CA LYS A 41 -3.81 8.36 -2.08
C LYS A 41 -3.46 8.57 -3.55
N LYS A 42 -3.44 9.81 -4.03
CA LYS A 42 -2.99 10.13 -5.40
C LYS A 42 -1.54 9.70 -5.63
N ALA A 43 -0.63 10.11 -4.75
CA ALA A 43 0.79 9.77 -4.86
C ALA A 43 1.05 8.24 -4.80
N ILE A 44 0.33 7.51 -3.94
CA ILE A 44 0.37 6.05 -3.89
C ILE A 44 -0.02 5.45 -5.24
N ASN A 45 -1.11 5.91 -5.85
CA ASN A 45 -1.62 5.34 -7.10
C ASN A 45 -0.80 5.74 -8.32
N GLU A 46 -0.16 6.90 -8.28
CA GLU A 46 0.71 7.38 -9.35
C GLU A 46 2.07 6.67 -9.34
N HIS A 47 2.68 6.49 -8.18
CA HIS A 47 4.06 6.00 -8.07
C HIS A 47 4.19 4.57 -7.55
N GLY A 48 3.15 4.06 -6.88
CA GLY A 48 3.18 2.77 -6.21
C GLY A 48 2.68 1.61 -7.05
N TRP A 49 1.99 1.86 -8.17
CA TRP A 49 1.38 0.80 -8.98
C TRP A 49 2.37 0.23 -10.00
N ASP A 50 2.59 -1.09 -9.97
CA ASP A 50 3.54 -1.78 -10.87
C ASP A 50 2.87 -2.50 -12.06
N GLY A 51 1.57 -2.28 -12.24
CA GLY A 51 0.77 -2.83 -13.34
C GLY A 51 -0.20 -3.93 -12.91
N GLU A 52 0.19 -4.76 -11.95
CA GLU A 52 -0.65 -5.87 -11.42
C GLU A 52 -0.81 -5.80 -9.90
N TRP A 53 0.16 -5.23 -9.19
CA TRP A 53 0.15 -5.03 -7.74
C TRP A 53 0.91 -3.76 -7.37
N TYR A 54 0.83 -3.36 -6.10
CA TYR A 54 1.59 -2.23 -5.56
C TYR A 54 3.00 -2.64 -5.13
N ILE A 55 4.01 -1.82 -5.47
CA ILE A 55 5.36 -2.00 -4.95
C ILE A 55 5.39 -1.85 -3.43
N ARG A 56 6.34 -2.53 -2.79
CA ARG A 56 6.49 -2.51 -1.34
C ARG A 56 7.14 -1.23 -0.83
N ALA A 57 8.15 -0.73 -1.53
CA ALA A 57 8.92 0.45 -1.15
C ALA A 57 9.81 0.93 -2.31
N THR A 58 10.44 2.08 -2.12
CA THR A 58 11.57 2.53 -2.93
C THR A 58 12.82 2.60 -2.06
N ARG A 59 13.97 2.25 -2.64
CA ARG A 59 15.30 2.43 -2.05
C ARG A 59 15.74 3.89 -2.17
N ASP A 60 16.82 4.24 -1.48
CA ASP A 60 17.41 5.59 -1.56
C ASP A 60 17.94 5.92 -2.97
N ASP A 61 18.32 4.91 -3.77
CA ASP A 61 18.70 5.06 -5.18
C ASP A 61 17.49 5.07 -6.13
N GLY A 62 16.27 5.12 -5.59
CA GLY A 62 15.02 5.16 -6.34
C GLY A 62 14.54 3.81 -6.87
N LYS A 63 15.32 2.72 -6.73
CA LYS A 63 14.91 1.41 -7.21
C LYS A 63 13.73 0.86 -6.41
N PRO A 64 12.74 0.21 -7.06
CA PRO A 64 11.61 -0.36 -6.36
C PRO A 64 12.01 -1.64 -5.61
N ILE A 65 11.28 -1.91 -4.52
CA ILE A 65 11.24 -3.17 -3.78
C ILE A 65 9.83 -3.71 -3.93
N GLY A 66 9.66 -5.01 -4.21
CA GLY A 66 8.32 -5.55 -4.46
C GLY A 66 7.78 -5.22 -5.84
N SER A 67 8.66 -5.16 -6.85
CA SER A 67 8.28 -4.99 -8.25
C SER A 67 8.48 -6.27 -9.05
N LYS A 68 7.71 -6.44 -10.13
CA LYS A 68 7.92 -7.44 -11.18
C LYS A 68 9.34 -7.42 -11.76
N SER A 69 10.02 -6.27 -11.70
CA SER A 69 11.41 -6.08 -12.13
C SER A 69 12.45 -6.69 -11.17
N CYS A 70 12.08 -6.97 -9.91
CA CYS A 70 12.98 -7.60 -8.95
C CYS A 70 13.14 -9.10 -9.26
N GLU A 71 14.33 -9.69 -9.09
CA GLU A 71 14.49 -11.15 -9.22
C GLU A 71 13.87 -11.91 -8.02
N GLU A 72 14.04 -11.36 -6.82
CA GLU A 72 13.54 -11.86 -5.54
C GLU A 72 12.68 -10.79 -4.86
N GLY A 73 11.73 -11.19 -4.01
CA GLY A 73 10.81 -10.27 -3.35
C GLY A 73 10.01 -9.45 -4.36
N LYS A 74 9.36 -10.11 -5.32
CA LYS A 74 8.59 -9.46 -6.39
C LYS A 74 7.27 -8.87 -5.92
N ILE A 75 6.59 -9.55 -5.01
CA ILE A 75 5.31 -9.11 -4.47
C ILE A 75 5.29 -9.33 -2.96
N PHE A 76 4.70 -8.39 -2.24
CA PHE A 76 4.56 -8.40 -0.79
C PHE A 76 3.10 -8.28 -0.39
N LEU A 77 2.64 -9.19 0.48
CA LEU A 77 1.26 -9.25 0.96
C LEU A 77 0.81 -7.93 1.57
N ASN A 78 1.63 -7.36 2.47
CA ASN A 78 1.26 -6.17 3.24
C ASN A 78 0.90 -4.96 2.39
N ALA A 79 1.61 -4.72 1.29
CA ALA A 79 1.30 -3.58 0.43
C ALA A 79 -0.08 -3.75 -0.20
N GLN A 80 -0.44 -4.97 -0.61
CA GLN A 80 -1.71 -5.25 -1.27
C GLN A 80 -2.87 -5.21 -0.28
N THR A 81 -2.73 -5.88 0.86
CA THR A 81 -3.80 -5.95 1.86
C THR A 81 -4.13 -4.59 2.45
N TRP A 82 -3.13 -3.77 2.78
CA TRP A 82 -3.38 -2.41 3.26
C TRP A 82 -3.96 -1.51 2.18
N ALA A 83 -3.60 -1.74 0.90
CA ALA A 83 -4.16 -0.97 -0.19
C ALA A 83 -5.68 -1.14 -0.29
N VAL A 84 -6.16 -2.37 -0.05
CA VAL A 84 -7.58 -2.75 -0.03
C VAL A 84 -8.26 -2.34 1.29
N ILE A 85 -7.70 -2.71 2.44
CA ILE A 85 -8.30 -2.47 3.77
C ILE A 85 -8.57 -0.98 4.03
N ASN A 86 -7.67 -0.11 3.55
CA ASN A 86 -7.80 1.34 3.73
C ASN A 86 -8.34 2.05 2.48
N ASP A 87 -8.90 1.33 1.50
CA ASP A 87 -9.50 1.92 0.27
C ASP A 87 -8.62 2.92 -0.48
N THR A 88 -7.31 2.72 -0.40
CA THR A 88 -6.35 3.54 -1.16
C THR A 88 -6.22 3.09 -2.60
N ALA A 89 -6.43 1.80 -2.89
CA ALA A 89 -6.49 1.31 -4.26
C ALA A 89 -7.83 1.67 -4.91
N ASP A 90 -7.78 2.00 -6.20
CA ASP A 90 -9.00 2.12 -7.01
C ASP A 90 -9.66 0.75 -7.20
N GLU A 91 -10.96 0.72 -7.46
CA GLU A 91 -11.75 -0.52 -7.40
C GLU A 91 -11.22 -1.63 -8.33
N SER A 92 -10.81 -1.28 -9.55
CA SER A 92 -10.17 -2.23 -10.48
C SER A 92 -8.84 -2.76 -9.96
N ARG A 93 -8.04 -1.91 -9.31
CA ARG A 93 -6.72 -2.28 -8.76
C ARG A 93 -6.84 -3.11 -7.48
N LYS A 94 -7.89 -2.92 -6.67
CA LYS A 94 -8.16 -3.79 -5.51
C LYS A 94 -8.31 -5.24 -5.95
N ALA A 95 -9.17 -5.49 -6.95
CA ALA A 95 -9.41 -6.82 -7.48
C ALA A 95 -8.12 -7.40 -8.08
N GLN A 96 -7.42 -6.65 -8.92
CA GLN A 96 -6.20 -7.12 -9.58
C GLN A 96 -5.04 -7.39 -8.60
N ALA A 97 -4.86 -6.54 -7.59
CA ALA A 97 -3.85 -6.77 -6.56
C ALA A 97 -4.16 -8.03 -5.75
N MET A 98 -5.43 -8.28 -5.41
CA MET A 98 -5.83 -9.49 -4.68
C MET A 98 -5.76 -10.75 -5.53
N GLU A 99 -6.07 -10.68 -6.83
CA GLU A 99 -5.83 -11.78 -7.77
C GLU A 99 -4.35 -12.16 -7.81
N SER A 100 -3.46 -11.16 -7.82
CA SER A 100 -2.00 -11.39 -7.75
C SER A 100 -1.58 -12.02 -6.43
N VAL A 101 -2.18 -11.60 -5.30
CA VAL A 101 -1.95 -12.23 -3.99
C VAL A 101 -2.40 -13.68 -4.00
N GLU A 102 -3.60 -13.97 -4.50
CA GLU A 102 -4.14 -15.33 -4.56
C GLU A 102 -3.28 -16.23 -5.44
N LYS A 103 -2.94 -15.77 -6.64
CA LYS A 103 -2.14 -16.52 -7.60
C LYS A 103 -0.72 -16.81 -7.12
N ILE A 104 -0.07 -15.85 -6.45
CA ILE A 104 1.37 -15.92 -6.16
C ILE A 104 1.64 -16.28 -4.69
N LEU A 105 0.93 -15.63 -3.76
CA LEU A 105 1.22 -15.68 -2.33
C LEU A 105 0.36 -16.68 -1.56
N LEU A 106 -0.86 -16.99 -2.01
CA LEU A 106 -1.69 -17.99 -1.32
C LEU A 106 -1.11 -19.40 -1.50
N LYS A 107 -1.14 -20.17 -0.42
CA LYS A 107 -0.71 -21.57 -0.30
C LYS A 107 -1.73 -22.31 0.57
N ASP A 108 -1.66 -23.64 0.61
CA ASP A 108 -2.58 -24.48 1.40
C ASP A 108 -2.57 -24.16 2.90
N TYR A 109 -1.45 -23.63 3.41
CA TYR A 109 -1.26 -23.20 4.80
C TYR A 109 -1.44 -21.69 5.01
N GLY A 110 -2.05 -20.99 4.05
CA GLY A 110 -2.27 -19.54 4.08
C GLY A 110 -1.25 -18.73 3.27
N PRO A 111 -1.43 -17.40 3.19
CA PRO A 111 -0.60 -16.56 2.35
C PRO A 111 0.80 -16.34 2.95
N ILE A 112 1.83 -16.48 2.12
CA ILE A 112 3.20 -16.11 2.49
C ILE A 112 3.40 -14.59 2.36
N LEU A 113 4.34 -14.04 3.15
CA LEU A 113 4.51 -12.59 3.26
C LEU A 113 5.02 -11.94 1.96
N PHE A 114 5.92 -12.61 1.24
CA PHE A 114 6.44 -12.16 -0.05
C PHE A 114 7.03 -13.33 -0.84
N TYR A 115 7.17 -13.14 -2.14
CA TYR A 115 7.72 -14.15 -3.04
C TYR A 115 8.40 -13.53 -4.27
N PRO A 116 9.47 -14.13 -4.84
CA PRO A 116 10.29 -15.20 -4.25
C PRO A 116 11.00 -14.79 -2.96
N ALA A 117 11.41 -15.75 -2.13
CA ALA A 117 12.23 -15.47 -0.96
C ALA A 117 13.64 -15.01 -1.37
N TYR A 118 14.23 -14.08 -0.61
CA TYR A 118 15.61 -13.66 -0.82
C TYR A 118 16.57 -14.80 -0.46
N LYS A 119 17.57 -15.06 -1.30
CA LYS A 119 18.56 -16.13 -1.07
C LYS A 119 19.91 -15.60 -0.60
N LYS A 120 20.13 -14.29 -0.73
CA LYS A 120 21.37 -13.61 -0.33
C LYS A 120 21.07 -12.63 0.80
N PRO A 121 21.90 -12.59 1.86
CA PRO A 121 21.81 -11.58 2.91
C PRO A 121 21.99 -10.14 2.40
#